data_AF-C3ZYD3-F1
#
_entry.id   AF-C3ZYD3-F1
#
_cell.length_a   1.000
_cell.length_b   1.000
_cell.length_c   1.000
_cell.angle_alpha   90.00
_cell.angle_beta   90.00
_cell.angle_gamma   90.00
#
_symmetry.space_group_name_H-M   'P 1'
#
loop_
_entity.id
_entity.type
_entity.pdbx_description
1 polymer ?
#
loop_
_entity_poly.entity_id
_entity_poly.type
_entity_poly.pdbx_seq_one_letter_code
_entity_poly.pdbx_strand_id
1 'polypeptide(L)' 'WTVWTNCSMTCGGVGVQVRTRTCNSPAPAHGGQPCTETLFDTKYCHTPECP' A
#
# COMPACT_ATOMS: atom_id res chain seq x y z
N TRP A 1 3.03 -0.53 7.77
CA TRP A 1 2.73 -0.68 6.33
C TRP A 1 2.44 -2.14 6.06
N THR A 2 1.38 -2.44 5.31
CA THR A 2 1.07 -3.77 4.79
C THR A 2 2.06 -4.13 3.69
N VAL A 3 2.04 -5.40 3.30
CA VAL A 3 2.68 -5.84 2.05
C VAL A 3 2.07 -5.09 0.87
N TRP A 4 2.92 -4.81 -0.13
CA TRP A 4 2.46 -4.24 -1.39
C TRP A 4 1.47 -5.19 -2.06
N THR A 5 0.41 -4.64 -2.66
CA THR A 5 -0.47 -5.42 -3.52
C THR A 5 0.29 -5.91 -4.74
N ASN A 6 -0.28 -6.90 -5.44
CA ASN A 6 0.18 -7.20 -6.79
C ASN A 6 0.13 -5.94 -7.67
N CYS A 7 0.99 -5.93 -8.67
CA CYS A 7 0.96 -4.89 -9.68
C CYS A 7 -0.41 -4.88 -10.37
N SER A 8 -0.94 -3.70 -10.63
CA SER A 8 -2.23 -3.51 -11.31
C SER A 8 -2.25 -4.12 -12.71
N MET A 9 -1.07 -4.26 -13.31
CA MET A 9 -0.85 -4.93 -14.57
C MET A 9 -0.01 -6.18 -14.34
N THR A 10 -0.24 -7.20 -15.16
CA THR A 10 0.59 -8.41 -15.23
C THR A 10 1.50 -8.41 -16.46
N CYS A 11 1.17 -7.62 -17.48
CA CYS A 11 2.00 -7.35 -18.65
C CYS A 11 1.66 -5.95 -19.23
N GLY A 12 2.46 -5.47 -20.18
CA GLY A 12 2.22 -4.21 -20.90
C GLY A 12 2.99 -3.01 -20.33
N GLY A 13 4.11 -3.26 -19.64
CA GLY A 13 5.01 -2.20 -19.17
C GLY A 13 4.70 -1.71 -17.76
N VAL A 14 4.41 -0.40 -17.60
CA VAL A 14 4.34 0.22 -16.26
C VAL A 14 2.96 0.07 -15.63
N GLY A 15 2.89 -0.66 -14.53
CA GLY A 15 1.72 -0.73 -13.65
C GLY A 15 1.94 -0.01 -12.31
N VAL A 16 0.96 -0.15 -11.42
CA VAL A 16 0.95 0.47 -10.09
C VAL A 16 0.66 -0.57 -9.02
N GLN A 17 1.32 -0.47 -7.88
CA GLN A 17 0.99 -1.25 -6.68
C GLN A 17 0.81 -0.32 -5.49
N VAL A 18 -0.06 -0.73 -4.58
CA VAL A 18 -0.48 0.07 -3.43
C VAL A 18 -0.16 -0.69 -2.15
N ARG A 19 0.20 0.03 -1.08
CA ARG A 19 0.23 -0.51 0.27
C ARG A 19 -0.45 0.47 1.21
N THR A 20 -0.94 -0.03 2.33
CA THR A 20 -1.59 0.79 3.34
C THR A 20 -0.84 0.70 4.65
N ARG A 21 -0.87 1.74 5.48
CA ARG A 21 -0.56 1.61 6.90
C ARG A 21 -1.73 2.12 7.69
N THR A 22 -2.22 1.27 8.56
CA THR A 22 -3.02 1.68 9.70
C THR A 22 -2.06 2.09 10.81
N CYS A 23 -2.35 3.19 11.50
CA CYS A 23 -1.58 3.60 12.67
C CYS A 23 -2.15 2.83 13.88
N ASN A 24 -1.76 1.57 13.97
CA ASN A 24 -2.19 0.61 14.98
C ASN A 24 -1.00 -0.09 15.67
N SER A 25 0.21 0.48 15.60
CA SER A 25 1.43 -0.11 16.16
C SER A 25 2.33 0.96 16.79
N PRO A 26 2.10 1.34 18.07
CA PRO A 26 1.15 0.75 19.01
C PRO A 26 -0.29 1.20 18.78
N ALA A 27 -1.26 0.38 19.20
CA ALA A 27 -2.65 0.81 19.27
C ALA A 27 -2.75 1.98 20.28
N PRO A 28 -3.62 2.98 20.05
CA PRO A 28 -3.86 4.04 21.02
C PRO A 28 -4.26 3.42 22.36
N ALA A 29 -3.43 3.64 23.38
CA ALA A 29 -3.70 3.22 24.75
C ALA A 29 -3.79 4.47 25.65
N HIS A 30 -4.44 4.36 26.80
CA HIS A 30 -4.52 5.41 27.83
C HIS A 30 -5.08 6.78 27.36
N GLY A 31 -6.07 6.79 26.45
CA GLY A 31 -6.65 8.04 25.95
C GLY A 31 -5.81 8.74 24.87
N GLY A 32 -4.81 8.05 24.29
CA GLY A 32 -4.14 8.51 23.07
C GLY A 32 -5.14 8.65 21.92
N GLN A 33 -5.04 9.73 21.14
CA GLN A 33 -5.92 9.94 20.00
C GLN A 33 -5.85 8.74 19.05
N PRO A 34 -6.99 8.20 18.59
CA PRO A 34 -6.97 7.25 17.51
C PRO A 34 -6.33 7.91 16.30
N CYS A 35 -5.29 7.31 15.76
CA CYS A 35 -4.88 7.66 14.42
C CYS A 35 -6.01 7.25 13.47
N THR A 36 -6.87 8.19 13.12
CA THR A 36 -8.02 7.99 12.24
C THR A 36 -7.62 7.80 10.78
N GLU A 37 -6.39 8.17 10.42
CA GLU A 37 -5.95 8.19 9.03
C GLU A 37 -5.31 6.86 8.62
N THR A 38 -5.96 6.17 7.68
CA THR A 38 -5.32 5.11 6.90
C THR A 38 -4.47 5.78 5.84
N LEU A 39 -3.16 5.55 5.89
CA LEU A 39 -2.25 6.13 4.91
C LEU A 39 -2.05 5.14 3.76
N PHE A 40 -2.16 5.66 2.54
CA PHE A 40 -1.93 4.93 1.30
C PHE A 40 -0.58 5.35 0.75
N ASP A 41 0.16 4.38 0.22
CA ASP A 41 1.40 4.61 -0.50
C ASP A 41 1.32 3.84 -1.82
N THR A 42 1.80 4.48 -2.87
CA THR A 42 1.62 4.06 -4.25
C THR A 42 2.98 4.10 -4.92
N LYS A 43 3.36 2.99 -5.57
CA LYS A 43 4.60 2.94 -6.36
C LYS A 43 4.36 2.28 -7.71
N TYR A 44 5.21 2.63 -8.66
CA TYR A 44 5.23 2.00 -9.96
C TYR A 44 5.87 0.61 -9.91
N CYS A 45 5.38 -0.28 -10.76
CA CYS A 45 5.98 -1.58 -11.05
C CYS A 45 6.17 -1.71 -12.56
N HIS A 46 7.23 -2.39 -12.97
CA HIS A 46 7.42 -2.79 -14.35
C HIS A 46 6.97 -4.24 -14.52
N THR A 47 6.22 -4.47 -15.59
CA THR A 47 5.67 -5.76 -15.99
C THR A 47 6.22 -6.10 -17.38
N PRO A 48 6.36 -7.39 -17.72
CA PRO A 48 6.84 -7.80 -19.03
C PRO A 48 5.93 -7.30 -20.14
N GLU A 49 6.43 -7.22 -21.37
CA GLU A 49 5.58 -6.98 -22.53
C GLU A 49 4.53 -8.08 -22.67
N CYS A 50 3.33 -7.71 -23.13
CA CYS A 50 2.27 -8.71 -23.36
C CYS A 50 2.62 -9.58 -24.57
N PRO A 51 2.23 -10.88 -24.56
CA PRO A 51 2.41 -11.78 -25.70
C PRO A 51 1.66 -11.32 -26.97
#